data_AF-A0A821KWH2-F1
#
_entry.id   AF-A0A821KWH2-F1
#
_cell.length_a   1.000
_cell.length_b   1.000
_cell.length_c   1.000
_cell.angle_alpha   90.00
_cell.angle_beta   90.00
_cell.angle_gamma   90.00
#
_symmetry.space_group_name_H-M   'P 1'
#
loop_
_entity.id
_entity.type
_entity.pdbx_description
1 polymer ?
#
loop_
_entity_poly.entity_id
_entity_poly.type
_entity_poly.pdbx_seq_one_letter_code
_entity_poly.pdbx_strand_id
1 'polypeptide(L)'
;MNRTNSGRRPAPDPNSIEAKYLTSTVGPALIRGLSEIVERRPNDPIEYLATYLYKQAENTRAQKKKEDDVKQLELERQQVEEEKLRRAQLKSEIRALREKEEAEQKQREIEERRKREAEELAKR
;
A
#
# COMPACT_ATOMS: atom_id res chain seq x y z
N MET A 1 23.81 -41.56 45.97
CA MET A 1 22.35 -41.75 46.13
C MET A 1 21.65 -40.95 45.03
N ASN A 2 21.27 -41.61 43.93
CA ASN A 2 20.61 -40.99 42.78
C ASN A 2 19.14 -40.76 43.08
N ARG A 3 18.71 -39.49 43.15
CA ARG A 3 17.29 -39.15 43.22
C ARG A 3 16.70 -39.26 41.82
N THR A 4 15.75 -40.17 41.69
CA THR A 4 14.96 -40.47 40.51
C THR A 4 14.18 -39.24 40.04
N ASN A 5 14.51 -38.77 38.84
CA ASN A 5 13.79 -37.74 38.10
C ASN A 5 12.52 -38.36 37.46
N SER A 6 11.53 -38.71 38.28
CA SER A 6 10.35 -39.51 37.90
C SER A 6 9.08 -38.68 37.61
N GLY A 7 9.22 -37.51 36.98
CA GLY A 7 8.06 -36.64 36.73
C GLY A 7 8.18 -35.67 35.55
N ARG A 8 9.19 -35.79 34.69
CA ARG A 8 9.28 -34.94 33.50
C ARG A 8 8.30 -35.46 32.46
N ARG A 9 7.23 -34.69 32.19
CA ARG A 9 6.46 -34.86 30.96
C ARG A 9 7.45 -34.83 29.78
N PRO A 10 7.31 -35.72 28.79
CA PRO A 10 8.14 -35.67 27.60
C PRO A 10 8.03 -34.27 26.99
N ALA A 11 9.16 -33.73 26.51
CA ALA A 11 9.15 -32.43 25.87
C ALA A 11 8.11 -32.43 24.74
N PRO A 12 7.30 -31.37 24.60
CA PRO A 12 6.34 -31.29 23.51
C PRO A 12 7.07 -31.42 22.17
N ASP A 13 6.47 -32.13 21.23
CA ASP A 13 7.04 -32.30 19.90
C ASP A 13 7.26 -30.92 19.27
N PRO A 14 8.51 -30.54 18.92
CA PRO A 14 8.78 -29.25 18.29
C PRO A 14 8.08 -29.08 16.94
N ASN A 15 7.64 -30.17 16.30
CA ASN A 15 6.88 -30.16 15.06
C ASN A 15 5.36 -30.14 15.23
N SER A 16 4.87 -30.22 16.48
CA SER A 16 3.45 -30.04 16.79
C SER A 16 2.92 -28.69 16.30
N ILE A 17 1.63 -28.63 16.02
CA ILE A 17 0.96 -27.40 15.56
C ILE A 17 1.06 -26.33 16.65
N GLU A 18 0.95 -26.74 17.91
CA GLU A 18 1.04 -25.88 19.08
C GLU A 18 2.45 -25.27 19.21
N ALA A 19 3.50 -26.08 19.04
CA ALA A 19 4.88 -25.60 19.07
C ALA A 19 5.17 -24.65 17.91
N LYS A 20 4.69 -24.95 16.69
CA LYS A 20 4.84 -24.06 15.52
C LYS A 20 4.08 -22.75 15.71
N TYR A 21 2.88 -22.81 16.28
CA TYR A 21 2.10 -21.61 16.57
C TYR A 21 2.81 -20.73 17.60
N LEU A 22 3.31 -21.30 18.69
CA LEU A 22 4.03 -20.54 19.72
C LEU A 22 5.33 -19.92 19.18
N THR A 23 6.10 -20.70 18.42
CA THR A 23 7.37 -20.23 17.84
C THR A 23 7.19 -19.15 16.79
N SER A 24 6.11 -19.19 15.99
CA SER A 24 5.84 -18.16 14.98
C SER A 24 5.21 -16.88 15.55
N THR A 25 4.39 -16.99 16.59
CA THR A 25 3.65 -15.84 17.14
C THR A 25 4.42 -15.09 18.21
N VAL A 26 4.78 -15.77 19.30
CA VAL A 26 5.41 -15.14 20.49
C VAL A 26 6.89 -15.46 20.60
N GLY A 27 7.37 -16.48 19.89
CA GLY A 27 8.78 -16.91 19.89
C GLY A 27 9.77 -15.75 19.72
N PRO A 28 9.65 -14.90 18.67
CA PRO A 28 10.60 -13.82 18.45
C PRO A 28 10.57 -12.74 19.55
N ALA A 29 9.41 -12.51 20.17
CA ALA A 29 9.28 -11.55 21.27
C ALA A 29 9.91 -12.11 22.56
N LEU A 30 9.67 -13.39 22.86
CA LEU A 30 10.25 -14.09 24.00
C LEU A 30 11.77 -14.21 23.90
N ILE A 31 12.31 -14.57 22.73
CA ILE A 31 13.76 -14.68 22.53
C ILE A 31 14.45 -13.34 22.83
N ARG A 32 13.92 -12.23 22.31
CA ARG A 32 14.49 -10.89 22.55
C ARG A 32 14.36 -10.48 24.01
N GLY A 33 13.17 -10.64 24.62
CA GLY A 33 12.95 -10.30 26.03
C GLY A 33 13.83 -11.11 26.97
N LEU A 34 13.97 -12.42 26.74
CA LEU A 34 14.85 -13.29 27.53
C LEU A 34 16.32 -12.95 27.33
N SER A 35 16.74 -12.58 26.12
CA SER A 35 18.11 -12.12 25.86
C SER A 35 18.43 -10.85 26.67
N GLU A 36 17.52 -9.88 26.68
CA GLU A 36 17.70 -8.66 27.49
C GLU A 36 17.74 -8.93 29.00
N ILE A 37 16.96 -9.89 29.48
CA ILE A 37 16.98 -10.28 30.90
C ILE A 37 18.32 -10.90 31.28
N VAL A 38 18.87 -11.76 30.41
CA VAL A 38 20.18 -12.40 30.65
C VAL A 38 21.30 -11.36 30.71
N GLU A 39 21.23 -10.33 29.86
CA GLU A 39 22.20 -9.23 29.81
C GLU A 39 22.07 -8.28 31.00
N ARG A 40 20.86 -7.77 31.27
CA ARG A 40 20.62 -6.71 32.26
C ARG A 40 20.46 -7.23 33.68
N ARG A 41 20.09 -8.50 33.84
CA ARG A 41 19.80 -9.17 35.12
C ARG A 41 18.98 -8.29 36.07
N PRO A 42 17.77 -7.87 35.65
CA PRO A 42 16.89 -7.06 36.47
C PRO A 42 16.56 -7.78 37.79
N ASN A 43 16.32 -7.01 38.85
CA ASN A 43 15.96 -7.54 40.18
C ASN A 43 14.69 -8.40 40.14
N ASP A 44 13.73 -8.03 39.28
CA ASP A 44 12.54 -8.84 38.98
C ASP A 44 12.47 -9.16 37.48
N PRO A 45 12.92 -10.35 37.05
CA PRO A 45 12.91 -10.75 35.65
C PRO A 45 11.52 -11.06 35.10
N ILE A 46 10.56 -11.42 35.96
CA ILE A 46 9.19 -11.74 35.52
C ILE A 46 8.46 -10.44 35.19
N GLU A 47 8.52 -9.46 36.09
CA GLU A 47 7.92 -8.14 35.87
C GLU A 47 8.56 -7.42 34.67
N TYR A 48 9.89 -7.54 34.53
CA TYR A 48 10.59 -7.00 33.37
C TYR A 48 10.08 -7.61 32.06
N LEU A 49 9.96 -8.95 32.00
CA LEU A 49 9.47 -9.63 30.80
C LEU A 49 8.03 -9.24 30.47
N ALA A 50 7.15 -9.14 31.47
CA ALA A 50 5.76 -8.74 31.28
C ALA A 50 5.67 -7.34 30.66
N THR A 51 6.38 -6.37 31.24
CA THR A 51 6.44 -4.99 30.74
C THR A 51 7.04 -4.94 29.32
N TYR A 52 8.10 -5.71 29.08
CA TYR A 52 8.73 -5.82 27.77
C TYR A 52 7.76 -6.30 26.69
N LEU A 53 7.06 -7.42 26.95
CA LEU A 53 6.11 -8.01 26.02
C LEU A 53 4.92 -7.08 25.75
N TYR A 54 4.42 -6.38 26.77
CA TYR A 54 3.34 -5.41 26.61
C TYR A 54 3.73 -4.29 25.64
N LYS A 55 4.87 -3.64 25.90
CA LYS A 55 5.41 -2.58 25.05
C LYS A 55 5.68 -3.07 23.62
N GLN A 56 6.23 -4.27 23.47
CA GLN A 56 6.51 -4.85 22.16
C GLN A 56 5.23 -5.10 21.36
N ALA A 57 4.16 -5.56 22.01
CA ALA A 57 2.86 -5.76 21.37
C ALA A 57 2.25 -4.43 20.89
N GLU A 58 2.30 -3.38 21.71
CA GLU A 58 1.85 -2.04 21.33
C GLU A 58 2.64 -1.49 20.14
N ASN A 59 3.97 -1.58 20.19
CA ASN A 59 4.84 -1.14 19.10
C ASN A 59 4.54 -1.89 17.80
N THR A 60 4.31 -3.20 17.88
CA THR A 60 4.00 -4.03 16.72
C THR A 60 2.66 -3.64 16.10
N ARG A 61 1.63 -3.38 16.93
CA ARG A 61 0.33 -2.89 16.47
C ARG A 61 0.45 -1.51 15.82
N ALA A 62 1.18 -0.59 16.44
CA ALA A 62 1.40 0.75 15.90
C ALA A 62 2.16 0.69 14.57
N GLN A 63 3.18 -0.15 14.48
CA GLN A 63 3.97 -0.33 13.26
C GLN A 63 3.12 -0.91 12.12
N LYS A 64 2.32 -1.96 12.41
CA LYS A 64 1.41 -2.54 11.43
C LYS A 64 0.39 -1.51 10.92
N LYS A 65 -0.20 -0.73 11.83
CA LYS A 65 -1.12 0.36 11.45
C LYS A 65 -0.44 1.37 10.52
N LYS A 66 0.79 1.78 10.83
CA LYS A 66 1.56 2.70 9.97
C LYS A 66 1.82 2.10 8.59
N GLU A 67 2.18 0.83 8.51
CA GLU A 67 2.40 0.14 7.24
C GLU A 67 1.13 0.06 6.40
N ASP A 68 0.00 -0.22 7.03
CA ASP A 68 -1.30 -0.25 6.36
C ASP A 68 -1.71 1.17 5.88
N ASP A 69 -1.53 2.19 6.72
CA ASP A 69 -1.78 3.60 6.38
C ASP A 69 -0.89 4.03 5.18
N VAL A 70 0.39 3.64 5.16
CA VAL A 70 1.32 3.94 4.04
C VAL A 70 0.84 3.28 2.74
N LYS A 71 0.45 2.00 2.79
CA LYS A 71 -0.07 1.29 1.60
C LYS A 71 -1.34 1.95 1.06
N GLN A 72 -2.23 2.42 1.94
CA GLN A 72 -3.43 3.15 1.53
C GLN A 72 -3.08 4.47 0.84
N LEU A 73 -2.16 5.24 1.40
CA LEU A 73 -1.71 6.50 0.81
C LEU A 73 -1.03 6.31 -0.55
N GLU A 74 -0.25 5.24 -0.72
CA GLU A 74 0.36 4.90 -2.01
C GLU A 74 -0.68 4.56 -3.08
N LEU A 75 -1.70 3.78 -2.71
CA LEU A 75 -2.79 3.44 -3.62
C LEU A 75 -3.58 4.68 -4.03
N GLU A 76 -3.92 5.55 -3.07
CA GLU A 76 -4.63 6.81 -3.35
C GLU A 76 -3.81 7.70 -4.28
N ARG A 77 -2.49 7.82 -4.05
CA ARG A 77 -1.59 8.57 -4.94
C ARG A 77 -1.59 8.03 -6.36
N GLN A 78 -1.53 6.71 -6.53
CA GLN A 78 -1.58 6.09 -7.86
C GLN A 78 -2.90 6.39 -8.56
N GLN A 79 -4.03 6.29 -7.85
CA GLN A 79 -5.35 6.60 -8.39
C GLN A 79 -5.47 8.07 -8.82
N VAL A 80 -4.95 8.99 -8.01
CA VAL A 80 -4.94 10.43 -8.34
C VAL A 80 -4.10 10.70 -9.60
N GLU A 81 -2.93 10.06 -9.74
CA GLU A 81 -2.10 10.23 -10.94
C GLU A 81 -2.75 9.63 -12.18
N GLU A 82 -3.39 8.46 -12.06
CA GLU A 82 -4.16 7.86 -13.15
C GLU A 82 -5.33 8.75 -13.58
N GLU A 83 -6.07 9.30 -12.61
CA GLU A 83 -7.18 10.22 -12.89
C GLU A 83 -6.69 11.50 -13.56
N LYS A 84 -5.56 12.07 -13.12
CA LYS A 84 -4.94 13.23 -13.77
C LYS A 84 -4.56 12.93 -15.21
N LEU A 85 -3.96 11.77 -15.47
CA LEU A 85 -3.58 11.35 -16.82
C LEU A 85 -4.82 11.21 -17.69
N ARG A 86 -5.85 10.52 -17.20
CA ARG A 86 -7.13 10.34 -17.90
C ARG A 86 -7.79 11.67 -18.21
N ARG A 87 -7.80 12.60 -17.24
CA ARG A 87 -8.35 13.95 -17.41
C ARG A 87 -7.55 14.76 -18.43
N ALA A 88 -6.23 14.62 -18.45
CA ALA A 88 -5.37 15.28 -19.44
C ALA A 88 -5.64 14.75 -20.85
N GLN A 89 -5.76 13.43 -21.02
CA GLN A 89 -6.11 12.78 -22.28
C GLN A 89 -7.46 13.25 -22.82
N LEU A 90 -8.50 13.23 -21.98
CA LEU A 90 -9.83 13.72 -22.35
C LEU A 90 -9.79 15.19 -22.76
N LYS A 91 -9.04 16.04 -22.03
CA LYS A 91 -8.86 17.45 -22.38
C LYS A 91 -8.11 17.65 -23.70
N SER A 92 -7.11 16.83 -24.02
CA SER A 92 -6.44 16.91 -25.33
C SER A 92 -7.36 16.47 -26.46
N GLU A 93 -8.13 15.41 -26.26
CA GLU A 93 -9.05 14.88 -27.28
C GLU A 93 -10.17 15.89 -27.59
N ILE A 94 -10.78 16.49 -26.56
CA ILE A 94 -11.78 17.56 -26.73
C ILE A 94 -11.20 18.75 -27.49
N ARG A 95 -9.95 19.13 -27.22
CA ARG A 95 -9.29 20.24 -27.95
C ARG A 95 -9.08 19.90 -29.41
N ALA A 96 -8.56 18.72 -29.71
CA ALA A 96 -8.35 18.26 -31.08
C ALA A 96 -9.66 18.18 -31.88
N LEU A 97 -10.76 17.75 -31.24
CA LEU A 97 -12.08 17.74 -31.88
C LEU A 97 -12.57 19.15 -32.20
N ARG A 98 -12.47 20.10 -31.25
CA ARG A 98 -12.85 21.50 -31.50
C ARG A 98 -12.04 22.13 -32.63
N GLU A 99 -10.73 21.91 -32.66
CA GLU A 99 -9.86 22.41 -33.73
C GLU A 99 -10.24 21.84 -35.10
N LYS A 100 -10.61 20.54 -35.16
CA LYS A 100 -11.12 19.92 -36.39
C LYS A 100 -12.45 20.52 -36.83
N GLU A 101 -13.40 20.69 -35.92
CA GLU A 101 -14.70 21.28 -36.21
C GLU A 101 -14.56 22.73 -36.72
N GLU A 102 -13.71 23.53 -36.08
CA GLU A 102 -13.41 24.90 -36.52
C GLU A 102 -12.74 24.94 -37.90
N ALA A 103 -11.80 24.04 -38.16
CA ALA A 103 -11.15 23.94 -39.46
C ALA A 103 -12.15 23.54 -40.55
N GLU A 104 -13.04 22.59 -40.27
CA GLU A 104 -14.08 22.16 -41.20
C GLU A 104 -15.09 23.28 -41.48
N GLN A 105 -15.52 24.03 -40.46
CA GLN A 105 -16.38 25.20 -40.63
C GLN A 105 -15.72 26.27 -41.52
N LYS A 106 -14.46 26.63 -41.25
CA LYS A 106 -13.71 27.58 -42.08
C LYS A 106 -13.58 27.09 -43.52
N GLN A 107 -13.33 25.80 -43.72
CA GLN A 107 -13.22 25.21 -45.05
C GLN A 107 -14.56 25.29 -45.81
N ARG A 108 -15.67 24.97 -45.14
CA ARG A 108 -17.02 25.08 -45.71
C ARG A 108 -17.36 26.52 -46.08
N GLU A 109 -17.05 27.50 -45.21
CA GLU A 109 -17.26 28.92 -45.51
C GLU A 109 -16.43 29.39 -46.72
N ILE A 110 -15.16 28.97 -46.82
CA ILE A 110 -14.30 29.27 -47.97
C ILE A 110 -14.86 28.65 -49.25
N GLU A 111 -15.33 27.40 -49.20
CA GLU A 111 -15.92 26.72 -50.35
C GLU A 111 -17.23 27.40 -50.80
N GLU A 112 -18.12 27.74 -49.86
CA GLU A 112 -19.33 28.50 -50.17
C GLU A 112 -19.02 29.86 -50.79
N ARG A 113 -18.06 30.60 -50.23
CA ARG A 113 -17.64 31.89 -50.77
C ARG A 113 -17.10 31.75 -52.20
N ARG A 114 -16.27 30.74 -52.46
CA ARG A 114 -15.76 30.46 -53.82
C ARG A 114 -16.89 30.12 -54.80
N LYS A 115 -17.89 29.32 -54.38
CA LYS A 115 -19.05 29.02 -55.22
C LYS A 115 -19.85 30.27 -55.55
N ARG A 116 -20.13 31.13 -54.57
CA ARG A 116 -20.85 32.40 -54.78
C ARG A 116 -20.11 33.33 -55.74
N GLU A 117 -18.79 33.48 -55.58
CA GLU A 117 -17.95 34.30 -56.47
C GLU A 117 -17.95 33.75 -57.93
N ALA A 118 -17.90 32.42 -58.10
CA ALA A 118 -17.98 31.79 -59.42
C ALA A 118 -19.35 31.95 -60.10
N GLU A 119 -20.45 31.83 -59.32
CA GLU A 119 -21.81 32.07 -59.81
C GLU A 119 -22.04 33.54 -60.22
N GLU A 120 -21.46 34.50 -59.50
CA GLU A 120 -21.56 35.92 -59.86
C GLU A 120 -20.82 36.25 -61.16
N LEU A 121 -19.63 35.68 -61.37
CA LEU A 121 -18.85 35.82 -62.60
C LEU A 121 -19.56 35.20 -63.82
N ALA A 122 -20.30 34.10 -63.64
CA ALA A 122 -21.05 33.46 -64.72
C ALA A 122 -22.33 34.21 -65.13
N LYS A 123 -22.82 35.12 -64.28
CA LYS A 123 -24.02 35.94 -64.54
C LYS A 123 -23.72 37.28 -65.22
N ARG A 124 -22.44 37.61 -65.43
CA ARG A 124 -21.96 38.88 -66.01
C ARG A 124 -21.58 38.71 -67.47
#